data_AF-A0A3M1N7T5-F1
#
_entry.id   AF-A0A3M1N7T5-F1
#
_cell.length_a   1.000
_cell.length_b   1.000
_cell.length_c   1.000
_cell.angle_alpha   90.00
_cell.angle_beta   90.00
_cell.angle_gamma   90.00
#
_symmetry.space_group_name_H-M   'P 1'
#
loop_
_entity.id
_entity.type
_entity.pdbx_description
1 polymer ?
#
loop_
_entity_poly.entity_id
_entity_poly.type
_entity_poly.pdbx_seq_one_letter_code
_entity_poly.pdbx_strand_id
1 'polypeptide(L)'
;GNTETSLHEMDLNTYEGIMKGADVLSEPPGAPILVAGDWHASKLRDRLRNNRMPPGMPFDITTTNRNGPCVEVSADGVTVVKDDNGKPTYGCDLNAVDLIGAWVDAGASDTEAFEYGGAQLTFERDILPFFTQPGMWFENSPSCNSCHNGNTETSLHEMDLNTYEGIMKGADVLSDPPGAPIIVPGDWHASKLRGRLRNNRMPPGMPFDITEGNRNGPTVMAGTKQ
;
A
#
# COMPACT_ATOMS: atom_id res chain seq x y z
N GLY A 1 -19.26 6.21 -20.05
CA GLY A 1 -20.28 6.76 -19.13
C GLY A 1 -20.16 6.05 -17.81
N ASN A 2 -20.24 6.78 -16.70
CA ASN A 2 -20.22 6.20 -15.35
C ASN A 2 -21.46 5.31 -15.17
N THR A 3 -21.28 4.01 -14.98
CA THR A 3 -22.37 3.05 -14.72
C THR A 3 -22.04 2.24 -13.47
N GLU A 4 -23.05 1.73 -12.78
CA GLU A 4 -22.89 0.80 -11.64
C GLU A 4 -22.08 -0.45 -12.01
N THR A 5 -22.00 -0.79 -13.29
CA THR A 5 -21.23 -1.93 -13.81
C THR A 5 -19.76 -1.62 -14.09
N SER A 6 -19.33 -0.35 -14.03
CA SER A 6 -17.93 0.03 -14.18
C SER A 6 -17.19 -0.07 -12.85
N LEU A 7 -15.97 -0.61 -12.84
CA LEU A 7 -15.17 -0.71 -11.61
C LEU A 7 -14.92 0.69 -11.04
N HIS A 8 -15.26 0.86 -9.75
CA HIS A 8 -15.23 2.16 -9.08
C HIS A 8 -16.04 3.23 -9.82
N GLU A 9 -17.07 2.85 -10.59
CA GLU A 9 -17.99 3.76 -11.27
C GLU A 9 -17.28 4.81 -12.15
N MET A 10 -16.08 4.49 -12.62
CA MET A 10 -15.14 5.44 -13.22
C MET A 10 -15.19 5.38 -14.75
N ASP A 11 -15.34 6.54 -15.39
CA ASP A 11 -15.26 6.67 -16.85
C ASP A 11 -13.96 7.34 -17.30
N LEU A 12 -13.02 6.53 -17.78
CA LEU A 12 -11.76 7.00 -18.36
C LEU A 12 -11.86 7.33 -19.87
N ASN A 13 -13.04 7.22 -20.48
CA ASN A 13 -13.22 7.45 -21.93
C ASN A 13 -13.51 8.91 -22.27
N THR A 14 -13.90 9.72 -21.29
CA THR A 14 -14.31 11.12 -21.50
C THR A 14 -13.56 12.04 -20.56
N TYR A 15 -13.28 13.27 -21.00
CA TYR A 15 -12.66 14.29 -20.14
C TYR A 15 -13.50 14.52 -18.87
N GLU A 16 -14.82 14.65 -19.03
CA GLU A 16 -15.73 14.86 -17.91
C GLU A 16 -15.71 13.68 -16.93
N GLY A 17 -15.71 12.44 -17.43
CA GLY A 17 -15.61 11.24 -16.61
C GLY A 17 -14.30 11.18 -15.81
N ILE A 18 -13.17 11.43 -16.48
CA ILE A 18 -11.85 11.48 -15.84
C ILE A 18 -11.81 12.52 -14.72
N MET A 19 -12.37 13.70 -14.97
CA MET A 19 -12.39 14.79 -13.99
C MET A 19 -13.35 14.54 -12.82
N LYS A 20 -14.43 13.77 -13.03
CA LYS A 20 -15.32 13.31 -11.94
C LYS A 20 -14.65 12.29 -11.03
N GLY A 21 -13.78 11.44 -11.59
CA GLY A 21 -12.98 10.48 -10.81
C GLY A 21 -13.70 9.18 -10.50
N ALA A 22 -13.40 8.59 -9.34
CA ALA A 22 -13.89 7.28 -8.90
C ALA A 22 -15.11 7.40 -7.97
N ASP A 23 -15.89 6.32 -7.83
CA ASP A 23 -16.99 6.18 -6.86
C ASP A 23 -18.00 7.34 -6.96
N VAL A 24 -18.31 7.73 -8.20
CA VAL A 24 -19.09 8.94 -8.54
C VAL A 24 -20.58 8.82 -8.25
N LEU A 25 -21.09 7.60 -8.01
CA LEU A 25 -22.47 7.34 -7.58
C LEU A 25 -22.53 7.07 -6.06
N SER A 26 -21.39 7.04 -5.35
CA SER A 26 -21.32 6.90 -3.89
C SER A 26 -21.60 8.23 -3.16
N GLU A 27 -21.81 8.19 -1.84
CA GLU A 27 -21.94 9.41 -1.00
C GLU A 27 -20.79 9.51 0.04
N PRO A 28 -20.00 10.60 0.03
CA PRO A 28 -20.02 11.71 -0.92
C PRO A 28 -19.54 11.28 -2.32
N PRO A 29 -20.08 11.89 -3.39
CA PRO A 29 -19.79 11.47 -4.77
C PRO A 29 -18.39 11.88 -5.20
N GLY A 30 -17.65 10.94 -5.77
CA GLY A 30 -16.42 11.23 -6.49
C GLY A 30 -15.19 11.35 -5.59
N ALA A 31 -14.21 10.48 -5.79
CA ALA A 31 -12.83 10.73 -5.40
C ALA A 31 -12.05 11.21 -6.64
N PRO A 32 -11.61 12.49 -6.68
CA PRO A 32 -10.80 12.98 -7.80
C PRO A 32 -9.57 12.10 -7.99
N ILE A 33 -9.40 11.59 -9.21
CA ILE A 33 -8.21 10.81 -9.57
C ILE A 33 -7.11 11.69 -10.17
N LEU A 34 -7.47 12.88 -10.64
CA LEU A 34 -6.60 13.91 -11.16
C LEU A 34 -6.84 15.23 -10.44
N VAL A 35 -5.75 15.93 -10.16
CA VAL A 35 -5.75 17.32 -9.69
C VAL A 35 -5.16 18.17 -10.80
N ALA A 36 -6.00 18.99 -11.43
CA ALA A 36 -5.57 19.83 -12.54
C ALA A 36 -4.46 20.79 -12.09
N GLY A 37 -3.34 20.81 -12.83
CA GLY A 37 -2.17 21.62 -12.49
C GLY A 37 -1.24 20.99 -11.45
N ASP A 38 -1.63 19.89 -10.78
CA ASP A 38 -0.80 19.20 -9.80
C ASP A 38 -0.82 17.68 -10.03
N TRP A 39 0.12 17.23 -10.87
CA TRP A 39 0.31 15.81 -11.12
C TRP A 39 0.75 15.03 -9.88
N HIS A 40 1.47 15.68 -8.96
CA HIS A 40 1.98 15.02 -7.76
C HIS A 40 0.88 14.76 -6.74
N ALA A 41 -0.15 15.61 -6.68
CA ALA A 41 -1.34 15.40 -5.86
C ALA A 41 -2.36 14.42 -6.48
N SER A 42 -2.16 13.99 -7.73
CA SER A 42 -3.12 13.15 -8.45
C SER A 42 -3.00 11.66 -8.08
N LYS A 43 -4.09 11.04 -7.58
CA LYS A 43 -4.12 9.60 -7.26
C LYS A 43 -3.83 8.70 -8.46
N LEU A 44 -4.17 9.15 -9.68
CA LEU A 44 -3.86 8.42 -10.91
C LEU A 44 -2.35 8.22 -11.09
N ARG A 45 -1.52 9.18 -10.66
CA ARG A 45 -0.06 9.08 -10.71
C ARG A 45 0.44 7.88 -9.94
N ASP A 46 -0.07 7.69 -8.72
CA ASP A 46 0.33 6.57 -7.89
C ASP A 46 -0.11 5.25 -8.49
N ARG A 47 -1.32 5.20 -9.08
CA ARG A 47 -1.81 4.00 -9.77
C ARG A 47 -0.93 3.63 -10.97
N LEU A 48 -0.43 4.58 -11.74
CA LEU A 48 0.40 4.28 -12.91
C LEU A 48 1.86 3.92 -12.57
N ARG A 49 2.39 4.50 -11.49
CA ARG A 49 3.83 4.42 -11.16
C ARG A 49 4.15 3.43 -10.06
N ASN A 50 3.33 3.36 -9.02
CA ASN A 50 3.71 2.68 -7.80
C ASN A 50 3.30 1.21 -7.89
N ASN A 51 4.29 0.32 -7.82
CA ASN A 51 4.04 -1.09 -7.61
C ASN A 51 3.37 -1.31 -6.24
N ARG A 52 2.43 -2.25 -6.20
CA ARG A 52 1.90 -2.79 -4.96
C ARG A 52 2.99 -3.59 -4.25
N MET A 53 3.03 -3.48 -2.92
CA MET A 53 3.96 -4.18 -2.05
C MET A 53 3.22 -5.18 -1.15
N PRO A 54 3.87 -6.31 -0.79
CA PRO A 54 5.14 -6.77 -1.35
C PRO A 54 5.01 -7.19 -2.83
N PRO A 55 6.13 -7.23 -3.59
CA PRO A 55 6.11 -7.67 -4.97
C PRO A 55 5.52 -9.08 -5.11
N GLY A 56 4.76 -9.32 -6.18
CA GLY A 56 4.12 -10.61 -6.43
C GLY A 56 2.69 -10.74 -5.87
N MET A 57 2.19 -9.73 -5.15
CA MET A 57 0.79 -9.72 -4.72
C MET A 57 -0.16 -9.82 -5.94
N PRO A 58 -1.04 -10.83 -6.00
CA PRO A 58 -1.88 -11.04 -7.18
C PRO A 58 -2.88 -9.90 -7.36
N PHE A 59 -3.08 -9.49 -8.62
CA PHE A 59 -4.18 -8.61 -8.96
C PHE A 59 -5.50 -9.35 -8.80
N ASP A 60 -6.38 -8.80 -7.97
CA ASP A 60 -7.74 -9.25 -7.79
C ASP A 60 -8.69 -8.13 -8.17
N ILE A 61 -9.48 -8.39 -9.22
CA ILE A 61 -10.43 -7.43 -9.78
C ILE A 61 -11.59 -7.12 -8.81
N THR A 62 -11.93 -8.06 -7.94
CA THR A 62 -12.98 -7.90 -6.93
C THR A 62 -12.51 -7.04 -5.76
N THR A 63 -11.19 -6.80 -5.68
CA THR A 63 -10.53 -6.10 -4.59
C THR A 63 -10.61 -6.79 -3.22
N THR A 64 -11.04 -8.05 -3.16
CA THR A 64 -11.13 -8.83 -1.91
C THR A 64 -9.80 -8.88 -1.18
N ASN A 65 -8.69 -9.00 -1.92
CA ASN A 65 -7.35 -9.01 -1.33
C ASN A 65 -6.75 -7.62 -1.02
N ARG A 66 -7.50 -6.52 -1.24
CA ARG A 66 -6.97 -5.14 -1.19
C ARG A 66 -6.39 -4.77 0.18
N ASN A 67 -7.05 -5.18 1.26
CA ASN A 67 -6.63 -4.85 2.62
C ASN A 67 -5.65 -5.89 3.22
N GLY A 68 -5.05 -6.72 2.36
CA GLY A 68 -4.16 -7.78 2.82
C GLY A 68 -4.92 -8.95 3.44
N PRO A 69 -4.18 -9.91 4.03
CA PRO A 69 -4.77 -11.12 4.56
C PRO A 69 -5.62 -10.87 5.79
N CYS A 70 -6.58 -11.77 6.02
CA CYS A 70 -7.35 -11.85 7.25
C CYS A 70 -6.42 -12.16 8.43
N VAL A 71 -6.74 -11.61 9.59
CA VAL A 71 -5.99 -11.86 10.82
C VAL A 71 -6.91 -12.32 11.94
N GLU A 72 -6.42 -13.24 12.75
CA GLU A 72 -7.01 -13.58 14.04
C GLU A 72 -6.31 -12.74 15.11
N VAL A 73 -7.11 -12.12 15.97
CA VAL A 73 -6.64 -11.18 16.99
C VAL A 73 -7.07 -11.68 18.35
N SER A 74 -6.13 -11.78 19.27
CA SER A 74 -6.39 -12.21 20.65
C SER A 74 -5.43 -11.51 21.63
N ALA A 75 -5.58 -11.79 22.91
CA ALA A 75 -4.65 -11.29 23.94
C ALA A 75 -3.20 -11.78 23.73
N ASP A 76 -3.02 -12.94 23.09
CA ASP A 76 -1.72 -13.54 22.83
C ASP A 76 -1.01 -12.91 21.62
N GLY A 77 -1.74 -12.13 20.81
CA GLY A 77 -1.22 -11.40 19.66
C GLY A 77 -2.02 -11.65 18.39
N VAL A 78 -1.38 -11.36 17.26
CA VAL A 78 -1.98 -11.47 15.92
C VAL A 78 -1.38 -12.63 15.13
N THR A 79 -2.24 -13.40 14.46
CA THR A 79 -1.83 -14.42 13.48
C THR A 79 -2.57 -14.25 12.16
N VAL A 80 -1.92 -14.61 11.05
CA VAL A 80 -2.56 -14.62 9.73
C VAL A 80 -3.48 -15.84 9.62
N VAL A 81 -4.74 -15.60 9.28
CA VAL A 81 -5.72 -16.67 9.03
C VAL A 81 -5.37 -17.36 7.71
N LYS A 82 -5.35 -18.70 7.75
CA LYS A 82 -5.00 -19.55 6.61
C LYS A 82 -6.14 -20.53 6.32
N ASP A 83 -6.30 -20.87 5.05
CA ASP A 83 -7.20 -21.95 4.61
C ASP A 83 -6.60 -23.34 4.92
N ASP A 84 -7.34 -24.40 4.59
CA ASP A 84 -6.95 -25.80 4.81
C ASP A 84 -5.63 -26.18 4.09
N ASN A 85 -5.19 -25.40 3.10
CA ASN A 85 -3.94 -25.60 2.38
C ASN A 85 -2.80 -24.72 2.93
N GLY A 86 -3.02 -24.00 4.03
CA GLY A 86 -2.03 -23.11 4.64
C GLY A 86 -1.85 -21.77 3.92
N LYS A 87 -2.75 -21.41 2.99
CA LYS A 87 -2.69 -20.15 2.25
C LYS A 87 -3.46 -19.04 2.98
N PRO A 88 -2.94 -17.80 3.07
CA PRO A 88 -3.68 -16.70 3.67
C PRO A 88 -5.04 -16.45 3.01
N THR A 89 -6.06 -16.19 3.81
CA THR A 89 -7.41 -15.80 3.36
C THR A 89 -7.56 -14.28 3.29
N TYR A 90 -8.59 -13.76 2.62
CA TYR A 90 -8.78 -12.33 2.37
C TYR A 90 -10.25 -11.91 2.48
N GLY A 91 -10.50 -10.61 2.62
CA GLY A 91 -11.85 -10.04 2.63
C GLY A 91 -12.55 -10.03 3.99
N CYS A 92 -11.81 -10.16 5.09
CA CYS A 92 -12.34 -10.09 6.45
C CYS A 92 -12.31 -8.67 7.02
N ASP A 93 -13.19 -8.40 7.99
CA ASP A 93 -13.21 -7.15 8.74
C ASP A 93 -11.88 -6.92 9.48
N LEU A 94 -11.35 -7.96 10.12
CA LEU A 94 -10.01 -7.95 10.70
C LEU A 94 -8.99 -8.40 9.66
N ASN A 95 -8.16 -7.46 9.22
CA ASN A 95 -7.12 -7.68 8.23
C ASN A 95 -5.81 -6.98 8.59
N ALA A 96 -4.73 -7.33 7.88
CA ALA A 96 -3.38 -6.83 8.16
C ALA A 96 -3.19 -5.32 7.89
N VAL A 97 -3.83 -4.78 6.85
CA VAL A 97 -3.68 -3.35 6.51
C VAL A 97 -4.36 -2.47 7.54
N ASP A 98 -5.53 -2.87 8.02
CA ASP A 98 -6.29 -2.11 9.02
C ASP A 98 -5.70 -2.31 10.42
N LEU A 99 -5.02 -3.45 10.69
CA LEU A 99 -4.19 -3.63 11.89
C LEU A 99 -3.04 -2.62 11.94
N ILE A 100 -2.27 -2.50 10.85
CA ILE A 100 -1.19 -1.50 10.75
C ILE A 100 -1.80 -0.09 10.83
N GLY A 101 -2.97 0.12 10.22
CA GLY A 101 -3.71 1.37 10.29
C GLY A 101 -4.07 1.75 11.72
N ALA A 102 -4.59 0.84 12.52
CA ALA A 102 -4.94 1.06 13.91
C ALA A 102 -3.72 1.46 14.75
N TRP A 103 -2.57 0.81 14.54
CA TRP A 103 -1.31 1.21 15.17
C TRP A 103 -0.89 2.63 14.77
N VAL A 104 -0.97 2.97 13.48
CA VAL A 104 -0.62 4.31 12.99
C VAL A 104 -1.56 5.37 13.55
N ASP A 105 -2.87 5.14 13.50
CA ASP A 105 -3.89 6.07 13.99
C ASP A 105 -3.81 6.25 15.51
N ALA A 106 -3.33 5.25 16.26
CA ALA A 106 -3.01 5.35 17.68
C ALA A 106 -1.72 6.14 17.98
N GLY A 107 -1.04 6.67 16.95
CA GLY A 107 0.17 7.47 17.08
C GLY A 107 1.47 6.73 16.77
N ALA A 108 1.39 5.51 16.23
CA ALA A 108 2.55 4.71 15.81
C ALA A 108 3.63 4.61 16.89
N SER A 109 3.27 4.26 18.13
CA SER A 109 4.24 4.10 19.22
C SER A 109 4.97 2.75 19.14
N ASP A 110 6.23 2.71 19.56
CA ASP A 110 7.01 1.48 19.71
C ASP A 110 6.78 0.78 21.06
N THR A 111 6.26 1.52 22.04
CA THR A 111 6.19 1.13 23.45
C THR A 111 4.77 1.09 23.99
N GLU A 112 3.92 2.00 23.53
CA GLU A 112 2.52 2.07 23.97
C GLU A 112 1.66 1.04 23.23
N ALA A 113 0.70 0.46 23.97
CA ALA A 113 -0.26 -0.45 23.38
C ALA A 113 -1.34 0.30 22.58
N PHE A 114 -1.85 -0.34 21.53
CA PHE A 114 -2.99 0.14 20.74
C PHE A 114 -4.09 -0.92 20.71
N GLU A 115 -5.34 -0.51 20.48
CA GLU A 115 -6.47 -1.42 20.38
C GLU A 115 -6.72 -1.82 18.92
N TYR A 116 -6.93 -3.11 18.68
CA TYR A 116 -7.50 -3.61 17.42
C TYR A 116 -8.20 -4.94 17.67
N GLY A 117 -9.36 -5.16 17.05
CA GLY A 117 -10.13 -6.41 17.21
C GLY A 117 -10.50 -6.74 18.67
N GLY A 118 -10.59 -5.74 19.54
CA GLY A 118 -10.87 -5.92 20.97
C GLY A 118 -9.69 -6.39 21.83
N ALA A 119 -8.46 -6.40 21.29
CA ALA A 119 -7.24 -6.74 22.03
C ALA A 119 -6.27 -5.55 22.10
N GLN A 120 -5.45 -5.53 23.15
CA GLN A 120 -4.31 -4.61 23.28
C GLN A 120 -3.07 -5.22 22.62
N LEU A 121 -2.53 -4.52 21.63
CA LEU A 121 -1.44 -4.95 20.77
C LEU A 121 -0.23 -4.02 20.89
N THR A 122 0.96 -4.50 20.52
CA THR A 122 2.21 -3.73 20.55
C THR A 122 2.93 -3.80 19.21
N PHE A 123 3.75 -2.79 18.92
CA PHE A 123 4.49 -2.72 17.66
C PHE A 123 5.38 -3.96 17.43
N GLU A 124 6.23 -4.29 18.40
CA GLU A 124 7.24 -5.35 18.21
C GLU A 124 6.60 -6.74 18.03
N ARG A 125 5.53 -7.04 18.79
CA ARG A 125 4.86 -8.34 18.72
C ARG A 125 3.92 -8.46 17.52
N ASP A 126 3.14 -7.41 17.24
CA ASP A 126 1.95 -7.55 16.39
C ASP A 126 2.07 -6.83 15.04
N ILE A 127 2.99 -5.87 14.91
CA ILE A 127 3.18 -5.07 13.68
C ILE A 127 4.47 -5.45 12.97
N LEU A 128 5.60 -5.47 13.67
CA LEU A 128 6.92 -5.72 13.09
C LEU A 128 7.02 -7.06 12.31
N PRO A 129 6.36 -8.16 12.73
CA PRO A 129 6.36 -9.39 11.95
C PRO A 129 5.83 -9.25 10.51
N PHE A 130 4.88 -8.34 10.25
CA PHE A 130 4.37 -8.11 8.89
C PHE A 130 5.41 -7.50 7.94
N PHE A 131 6.49 -6.93 8.48
CA PHE A 131 7.61 -6.40 7.70
C PHE A 131 8.79 -7.37 7.60
N THR A 132 8.97 -8.21 8.62
CA THR A 132 10.20 -8.98 8.83
C THR A 132 10.04 -10.47 8.57
N GLN A 133 8.82 -11.02 8.66
CA GLN A 133 8.57 -12.44 8.42
C GLN A 133 8.10 -12.69 6.98
N PRO A 134 8.62 -13.74 6.32
CA PRO A 134 8.12 -14.16 5.02
C PRO A 134 6.74 -14.81 5.14
N GLY A 135 5.97 -14.83 4.06
CA GLY A 135 4.68 -15.51 4.00
C GLY A 135 3.54 -14.77 4.71
N MET A 136 3.78 -13.56 5.21
CA MET A 136 2.77 -12.78 5.94
C MET A 136 1.69 -12.23 5.02
N TRP A 137 1.99 -11.79 3.79
CA TRP A 137 1.04 -11.06 2.92
C TRP A 137 0.30 -11.96 1.93
N PHE A 138 1.02 -12.94 1.39
CA PHE A 138 0.52 -14.03 0.57
C PHE A 138 1.47 -15.23 0.72
N GLU A 139 1.07 -16.39 0.21
CA GLU A 139 1.87 -17.61 0.29
C GLU A 139 3.28 -17.38 -0.31
N ASN A 140 4.32 -17.67 0.47
CA ASN A 140 5.73 -17.44 0.10
C ASN A 140 6.09 -15.98 -0.23
N SER A 141 5.29 -15.01 0.24
CA SER A 141 5.64 -13.60 0.10
C SER A 141 7.02 -13.29 0.71
N PRO A 142 7.87 -12.50 0.04
CA PRO A 142 9.12 -12.07 0.64
C PRO A 142 8.84 -11.16 1.83
N SER A 143 9.72 -11.21 2.84
CA SER A 143 9.72 -10.22 3.90
C SER A 143 10.13 -8.86 3.33
N CYS A 144 9.55 -7.77 3.83
CA CYS A 144 9.82 -6.42 3.35
C CYS A 144 11.29 -6.03 3.58
N ASN A 145 11.85 -6.46 4.71
CA ASN A 145 13.25 -6.24 5.04
C ASN A 145 14.24 -6.98 4.12
N SER A 146 13.82 -7.93 3.29
CA SER A 146 14.73 -8.57 2.32
C SER A 146 15.29 -7.58 1.30
N CYS A 147 14.53 -6.54 0.95
CA CYS A 147 14.94 -5.44 0.09
C CYS A 147 15.16 -4.12 0.85
N HIS A 148 14.47 -3.92 1.97
CA HIS A 148 14.54 -2.73 2.81
C HIS A 148 15.21 -3.03 4.16
N ASN A 149 16.49 -3.39 4.11
CA ASN A 149 17.23 -3.97 5.23
C ASN A 149 18.02 -2.95 6.09
N GLY A 150 17.98 -1.67 5.76
CA GLY A 150 18.80 -0.68 6.44
C GLY A 150 18.77 0.69 5.78
N ASN A 151 19.17 1.71 6.51
CA ASN A 151 19.42 3.03 5.96
C ASN A 151 20.79 3.08 5.28
N THR A 152 20.94 2.36 4.17
CA THR A 152 22.19 2.17 3.43
C THR A 152 21.96 2.35 1.93
N GLU A 153 23.00 2.71 1.18
CA GLU A 153 22.91 2.88 -0.29
C GLU A 153 22.49 1.61 -1.04
N THR A 154 22.69 0.43 -0.44
CA THR A 154 22.32 -0.87 -1.04
C THR A 154 20.90 -1.29 -0.72
N SER A 155 20.27 -0.69 0.29
CA SER A 155 18.87 -0.91 0.61
C SER A 155 18.00 -0.13 -0.37
N LEU A 156 16.94 -0.75 -0.90
CA LEU A 156 16.08 -0.04 -1.83
C LEU A 156 15.44 1.16 -1.14
N HIS A 157 15.58 2.33 -1.78
CA HIS A 157 15.17 3.61 -1.21
C HIS A 157 15.78 3.87 0.17
N GLU A 158 16.99 3.38 0.44
CA GLU A 158 17.73 3.66 1.68
C GLU A 158 16.88 3.44 2.94
N MET A 159 15.97 2.47 2.87
CA MET A 159 14.88 2.30 3.83
C MET A 159 15.17 1.10 4.73
N ASP A 160 14.91 1.26 6.02
CA ASP A 160 14.99 0.17 6.98
C ASP A 160 13.60 -0.20 7.48
N LEU A 161 13.16 -1.43 7.21
CA LEU A 161 11.91 -1.99 7.72
C LEU A 161 12.14 -3.07 8.79
N ASN A 162 13.37 -3.20 9.33
CA ASN A 162 13.68 -4.12 10.43
C ASN A 162 13.37 -3.55 11.81
N THR A 163 13.39 -2.22 11.94
CA THR A 163 13.34 -1.55 13.24
C THR A 163 12.28 -0.46 13.22
N TYR A 164 11.75 -0.14 14.40
CA TYR A 164 10.86 0.99 14.57
C TYR A 164 11.48 2.30 14.06
N GLU A 165 12.70 2.60 14.52
CA GLU A 165 13.43 3.82 14.13
C GLU A 165 13.61 3.92 12.61
N GLY A 166 13.93 2.78 11.96
CA GLY A 166 14.05 2.69 10.50
C GLY A 166 12.75 3.03 9.78
N ILE A 167 11.65 2.40 10.20
CA ILE A 167 10.31 2.62 9.63
C ILE A 167 9.91 4.10 9.75
N MET A 168 10.20 4.71 10.90
CA MET A 168 9.85 6.10 11.18
C MET A 168 10.72 7.12 10.44
N LYS A 169 11.99 6.80 10.14
CA LYS A 169 12.83 7.63 9.24
C LYS A 169 12.32 7.60 7.80
N GLY A 170 11.80 6.46 7.35
CA GLY A 170 11.23 6.30 6.03
C GLY A 170 12.27 6.05 4.94
N ALA A 171 11.99 6.57 3.75
CA ALA A 171 12.72 6.32 2.51
C ALA A 171 13.76 7.40 2.22
N ASP A 172 14.71 7.11 1.33
CA ASP A 172 15.65 8.06 0.72
C ASP A 172 16.43 8.90 1.75
N VAL A 173 16.75 8.32 2.92
CA VAL A 173 17.28 9.07 4.07
C VAL A 173 18.71 9.60 3.90
N LEU A 174 19.50 9.01 3.00
CA LEU A 174 20.87 9.43 2.72
C LEU A 174 20.91 10.39 1.51
N SER A 175 20.13 10.07 0.48
CA SER A 175 20.03 10.82 -0.76
C SER A 175 19.17 12.08 -0.67
N ASP A 176 18.14 12.10 0.19
CA ASP A 176 17.27 13.24 0.47
C ASP A 176 16.94 13.39 1.98
N PRO A 177 17.91 13.81 2.83
CA PRO A 177 17.71 13.93 4.27
C PRO A 177 16.61 14.95 4.66
N PRO A 178 15.79 14.68 5.69
CA PRO A 178 15.89 13.58 6.66
C PRO A 178 15.33 12.24 6.17
N GLY A 179 14.86 12.17 4.92
CA GLY A 179 14.11 11.06 4.35
C GLY A 179 12.65 11.42 4.09
N ALA A 180 12.04 10.68 3.17
CA ALA A 180 10.63 10.76 2.85
C ALA A 180 9.82 9.84 3.78
N PRO A 181 8.93 10.38 4.63
CA PRO A 181 8.15 9.58 5.57
C PRO A 181 7.22 8.61 4.83
N ILE A 182 7.14 7.38 5.36
CA ILE A 182 6.22 6.33 4.88
C ILE A 182 5.03 6.13 5.82
N ILE A 183 5.19 6.49 7.09
CA ILE A 183 4.17 6.55 8.14
C ILE A 183 3.96 8.03 8.52
N VAL A 184 2.71 8.40 8.72
CA VAL A 184 2.28 9.66 9.34
C VAL A 184 1.54 9.29 10.62
N PRO A 185 2.17 9.38 11.80
CA PRO A 185 1.53 9.07 13.07
C PRO A 185 0.21 9.84 13.26
N GLY A 186 -0.85 9.13 13.63
CA GLY A 186 -2.20 9.68 13.78
C GLY A 186 -2.99 9.85 12.48
N ASP A 187 -2.40 9.54 11.31
CA ASP A 187 -3.10 9.61 10.02
C ASP A 187 -2.63 8.50 9.05
N TRP A 188 -3.26 7.33 9.15
CA TRP A 188 -3.00 6.22 8.24
C TRP A 188 -3.35 6.56 6.79
N HIS A 189 -4.32 7.45 6.56
CA HIS A 189 -4.72 7.85 5.22
C HIS A 189 -3.66 8.70 4.51
N ALA A 190 -2.93 9.53 5.25
CA ALA A 190 -1.79 10.30 4.75
C ALA A 190 -0.50 9.48 4.59
N SER A 191 -0.42 8.29 5.19
CA SER A 191 0.76 7.43 5.14
C SER A 191 0.95 6.79 3.76
N LYS A 192 2.13 7.02 3.14
CA LYS A 192 2.47 6.46 1.81
C LYS A 192 2.45 4.92 1.80
N LEU A 193 2.80 4.29 2.92
CA LEU A 193 2.81 2.83 3.05
C LEU A 193 1.43 2.24 2.73
N ARG A 194 0.34 2.88 3.18
CA ARG A 194 -1.04 2.44 2.91
C ARG A 194 -1.31 2.28 1.42
N GLY A 195 -0.87 3.26 0.63
CA GLY A 195 -0.99 3.22 -0.81
C GLY A 195 -0.22 2.05 -1.41
N ARG A 196 1.03 1.83 -0.96
CA ARG A 196 1.87 0.72 -1.43
C ARG A 196 1.27 -0.65 -1.11
N LEU A 197 0.66 -0.85 0.05
CA LEU A 197 0.08 -2.15 0.43
C LEU A 197 -1.22 -2.49 -0.32
N ARG A 198 -2.02 -1.46 -0.65
CA ARG A 198 -3.40 -1.66 -1.14
C ARG A 198 -3.56 -1.47 -2.64
N ASN A 199 -2.78 -0.56 -3.23
CA ASN A 199 -3.06 -0.09 -4.58
C ASN A 199 -2.30 -0.92 -5.62
N ASN A 200 -3.03 -1.75 -6.36
CA ASN A 200 -2.50 -2.37 -7.57
C ASN A 200 -2.04 -1.30 -8.56
N ARG A 201 -0.86 -1.53 -9.15
CA ARG A 201 -0.37 -0.74 -10.28
C ARG A 201 -1.27 -0.96 -11.50
N MET A 202 -1.44 0.10 -12.28
CA MET A 202 -2.22 0.13 -13.51
C MET A 202 -1.30 0.39 -14.72
N PRO A 203 -1.59 -0.24 -15.88
CA PRO A 203 -2.62 -1.26 -16.07
C PRO A 203 -2.34 -2.57 -15.30
N PRO A 204 -3.35 -3.43 -15.05
CA PRO A 204 -3.13 -4.72 -14.39
C PRO A 204 -2.11 -5.56 -15.14
N GLY A 205 -1.24 -6.26 -14.40
CA GLY A 205 -0.20 -7.11 -14.98
C GLY A 205 1.08 -6.38 -15.40
N MET A 206 1.19 -5.06 -15.17
CA MET A 206 2.47 -4.36 -15.35
C MET A 206 3.57 -5.04 -14.53
N PRO A 207 4.72 -5.39 -15.15
CA PRO A 207 5.76 -6.15 -14.46
C PRO A 207 6.39 -5.30 -13.36
N PHE A 208 6.62 -5.93 -12.21
CA PHE A 208 7.49 -5.38 -11.19
C PHE A 208 8.93 -5.35 -11.71
N ASP A 209 9.56 -4.18 -11.65
CA ASP A 209 10.97 -3.98 -11.95
C ASP A 209 11.62 -3.38 -10.72
N ILE A 210 12.53 -4.14 -10.11
CA ILE A 210 13.20 -3.77 -8.87
C ILE A 210 14.09 -2.51 -9.04
N THR A 211 14.52 -2.23 -10.27
CA THR A 211 15.33 -1.04 -10.60
C THR A 211 14.47 0.22 -10.78
N GLU A 212 13.14 0.07 -10.75
CA GLU A 212 12.17 1.10 -11.11
C GLU A 212 12.33 1.67 -12.54
N GLY A 213 13.12 1.04 -13.42
CA GLY A 213 13.36 1.53 -14.78
C GLY A 213 12.08 1.67 -15.61
N ASN A 214 11.10 0.81 -15.35
CA ASN A 214 9.79 0.87 -16.00
C ASN A 214 8.75 1.76 -15.29
N ARG A 215 9.10 2.44 -14.19
CA ARG A 215 8.15 3.15 -13.30
C ARG A 215 7.38 4.25 -14.02
N ASN A 216 8.01 4.95 -14.96
CA ASN A 216 7.39 6.06 -15.68
C ASN A 216 6.65 5.62 -16.97
N GLY A 217 6.48 4.30 -17.17
CA GLY A 217 5.83 3.76 -18.37
C GLY A 217 6.79 3.69 -19.56
N PRO A 218 6.26 3.34 -20.75
CA PRO A 218 7.06 3.23 -21.97
C PRO A 218 7.58 4.60 -22.43
N THR A 219 8.78 4.63 -23.00
CA THR A 219 9.30 5.82 -23.69
C THR A 219 8.38 6.19 -24.85
N VAL A 220 7.92 7.43 -24.86
CA VAL A 220 7.10 7.98 -25.96
C VAL A 220 8.01 8.78 -26.88
N MET A 221 8.02 8.45 -28.18
CA MET A 221 8.69 9.28 -29.17
C MET A 221 7.81 10.46 -29.54
N ALA A 222 8.37 11.67 -29.57
CA ALA A 222 7.67 12.83 -30.09
C ALA A 222 7.47 12.65 -31.61
N GLY A 223 6.23 12.41 -32.03
CA GLY A 223 5.87 12.46 -33.44
C GLY A 223 5.76 13.91 -33.91
N THR A 224 6.22 14.20 -35.13
CA THR A 224 5.69 15.35 -35.89
C THR A 224 4.24 15.06 -36.26
N LYS A 225 3.32 15.99 -35.98
CA LYS A 225 1.92 15.91 -36.44
C LYS A 225 1.91 15.57 -37.94
N GLN A 226 1.18 14.51 -38.31
CA GLN A 226 0.69 14.35 -39.69
C GLN A 226 -0.51 15.27 -39.90
#